data_AF-A0A2N1NHR2-F1
#
_entry.id   AF-A0A2N1NHR2-F1
#
_cell.length_a   1.000
_cell.length_b   1.000
_cell.length_c   1.000
_cell.angle_alpha   90.00
_cell.angle_beta   90.00
_cell.angle_gamma   90.00
#
_symmetry.space_group_name_H-M   'P 1'
#
loop_
_entity.id
_entity.type
_entity.pdbx_description
1 polymer ?
#
loop_
_entity_poly.entity_id
_entity_poly.type
_entity_poly.pdbx_seq_one_letter_code
_entity_poly.pdbx_strand_id
1 'polypeptide(L)'
;MRDGRIYHQRALALLQNHCLQTPHVLTVISLFIIGLHTRKMGSAWIFHGMASKMTFELGLHRKIKNQQIKMNDEVKEMRDMAFWGCFIAETWVSACYGRPSAIDEATCDVDLLPIPSDPEPDDETRLHIAWVLHINLLRIFAQVRKYLYGRAKIAGSRREENLKMYKEAYWVQLEEKCILYFGQYLFFFIVEI
;
A
#
# COMPACT_ATOMS: atom_id res chain seq x y z
N MET A 1 3.13 -23.64 -19.50
CA MET A 1 3.18 -22.61 -18.44
C MET A 1 2.61 -23.20 -17.16
N ARG A 2 3.31 -23.10 -16.02
CA ARG A 2 2.77 -23.54 -14.72
C ARG A 2 1.67 -22.55 -14.29
N ASP A 3 0.55 -23.06 -13.77
CA ASP A 3 -0.59 -22.24 -13.34
C ASP A 3 -0.20 -21.36 -12.13
N GLY A 4 -0.35 -20.04 -12.27
CA GLY A 4 -0.05 -19.04 -11.22
C GLY A 4 -0.78 -19.31 -9.90
N ARG A 5 -1.92 -20.00 -9.95
CA ARG A 5 -2.70 -20.39 -8.76
C ARG A 5 -1.92 -21.29 -7.81
N ILE A 6 -1.03 -22.13 -8.32
CA ILE A 6 -0.20 -23.04 -7.50
C ILE A 6 0.77 -22.24 -6.65
N TYR A 7 1.39 -21.20 -7.21
CA TYR A 7 2.31 -20.33 -6.47
C TYR A 7 1.58 -19.51 -5.41
N HIS A 8 0.40 -18.97 -5.74
CA HIS A 8 -0.43 -18.24 -4.78
C HIS A 8 -0.86 -19.11 -3.59
N GLN A 9 -1.30 -20.35 -3.85
CA GLN A 9 -1.67 -21.30 -2.78
C GLN A 9 -0.48 -21.66 -1.88
N ARG A 10 0.70 -21.89 -2.46
CA ARG A 10 1.92 -22.17 -1.69
C ARG A 10 2.34 -20.98 -0.84
N ALA A 11 2.30 -19.77 -1.39
CA ALA A 11 2.60 -18.54 -0.66
C ALA A 11 1.65 -18.35 0.53
N LEU A 12 0.36 -18.60 0.35
CA LEU A 12 -0.63 -18.55 1.44
C LEU A 12 -0.34 -19.57 2.54
N ALA A 13 0.02 -20.81 2.19
CA ALA A 13 0.34 -21.83 3.16
C ALA A 13 1.60 -21.46 3.98
N LEU A 14 2.66 -20.96 3.34
CA LEU A 14 3.86 -20.49 4.03
C LEU A 14 3.56 -19.32 4.96
N LEU A 15 2.74 -18.37 4.49
CA LEU A 15 2.34 -17.22 5.27
C LEU A 15 1.63 -17.64 6.56
N GLN A 16 0.62 -18.52 6.45
CA GLN A 16 -0.16 -19.01 7.57
C GLN A 16 0.67 -19.77 8.61
N ASN A 17 1.65 -20.54 8.15
CA ASN A 17 2.43 -21.42 9.03
C ASN A 17 3.61 -20.73 9.71
N HIS A 18 4.21 -19.71 9.09
CA HIS A 18 5.49 -19.17 9.56
C HIS A 18 5.53 -17.64 9.65
N CYS A 19 5.06 -16.95 8.61
CA CYS A 19 5.33 -15.53 8.48
C CYS A 19 4.51 -14.65 9.45
N LEU A 20 3.37 -15.15 9.95
CA LEU A 20 2.51 -14.41 10.88
C LEU A 20 2.96 -14.47 12.35
N GLN A 21 3.92 -15.33 12.70
CA GLN A 21 4.39 -15.49 14.08
C GLN A 21 5.47 -14.47 14.48
N THR A 22 6.27 -14.02 13.51
CA THR A 22 7.37 -13.08 13.73
C THR A 22 7.25 -11.93 12.74
N PRO A 23 7.12 -10.67 13.21
CA PRO A 23 7.09 -9.51 12.33
C PRO A 23 8.38 -9.44 11.49
N HIS A 24 8.24 -9.33 10.16
CA HIS A 24 9.38 -9.24 9.25
C HIS A 24 8.99 -8.44 8.00
N VAL A 25 9.92 -7.63 7.46
CA VAL A 25 9.65 -6.79 6.27
C VAL A 25 9.25 -7.63 5.06
N LEU A 26 9.89 -8.79 4.85
CA LEU A 26 9.49 -9.72 3.78
C LEU A 26 8.05 -10.25 3.95
N THR A 27 7.55 -10.39 5.19
CA THR A 27 6.15 -10.77 5.41
C THR A 27 5.21 -9.64 5.01
N VAL A 28 5.56 -8.38 5.28
CA VAL A 28 4.81 -7.20 4.82
C VAL A 28 4.68 -7.23 3.28
N ILE A 29 5.81 -7.41 2.58
CA ILE A 29 5.85 -7.50 1.12
C ILE A 29 5.02 -8.70 0.62
N SER A 30 5.12 -9.85 1.28
CA SER A 30 4.36 -11.05 0.93
C SER A 30 2.85 -10.85 1.07
N LEU A 31 2.40 -10.26 2.19
CA LEU A 31 0.99 -9.92 2.41
C LEU A 31 0.48 -8.95 1.35
N PHE A 32 1.30 -7.97 0.99
CA PHE A 32 0.98 -7.01 -0.05
C PHE A 32 0.78 -7.68 -1.41
N ILE A 33 1.73 -8.50 -1.86
CA ILE A 33 1.66 -9.22 -3.14
C ILE A 33 0.47 -10.19 -3.17
N ILE A 34 0.22 -10.92 -2.07
CA ILE A 34 -0.94 -11.80 -1.94
C ILE A 34 -2.24 -11.00 -2.04
N GLY A 35 -2.31 -9.81 -1.43
CA GLY A 35 -3.43 -8.88 -1.51
C GLY A 35 -3.71 -8.40 -2.94
N LEU A 36 -2.67 -8.14 -3.74
CA LEU A 36 -2.80 -7.75 -5.15
C LEU A 36 -3.35 -8.87 -6.04
N HIS A 37 -3.01 -10.13 -5.74
CA HIS A 37 -3.37 -11.27 -6.58
C HIS A 37 -4.59 -12.05 -6.09
N THR A 38 -5.17 -11.67 -4.96
CA THR A 38 -6.38 -12.32 -4.46
C THR A 38 -7.60 -11.89 -5.28
N ARG A 39 -8.35 -12.88 -5.77
CA ARG A 39 -9.60 -12.64 -6.53
C ARG A 39 -10.85 -12.72 -5.65
N LYS A 40 -10.67 -12.99 -4.35
CA LYS A 40 -11.79 -13.12 -3.42
C LYS A 40 -12.19 -11.75 -2.90
N MET A 41 -13.44 -11.38 -3.12
CA MET A 41 -14.00 -10.10 -2.67
C MET A 41 -13.71 -9.85 -1.19
N GLY A 42 -13.10 -8.70 -0.90
CA GLY A 42 -12.77 -8.27 0.46
C GLY A 42 -11.53 -8.91 1.07
N SER A 43 -10.94 -9.94 0.46
CA SER A 43 -9.69 -10.54 0.94
C SER A 43 -8.49 -9.60 0.78
N ALA A 44 -8.46 -8.81 -0.30
CA ALA A 44 -7.41 -7.82 -0.52
C ALA A 44 -7.33 -6.86 0.69
N TRP A 45 -8.47 -6.31 1.11
CA TRP A 45 -8.54 -5.42 2.27
C TRP A 45 -8.03 -6.07 3.57
N ILE A 46 -8.29 -7.36 3.77
CA ILE A 46 -7.77 -8.09 4.94
C ILE A 46 -6.25 -8.19 4.87
N PHE A 47 -5.69 -8.62 3.73
CA PHE A 47 -4.24 -8.78 3.57
C PHE A 47 -3.50 -7.45 3.66
N HIS A 48 -4.00 -6.38 3.03
CA HIS A 48 -3.41 -5.04 3.13
C HIS A 48 -3.54 -4.46 4.55
N GLY A 49 -4.64 -4.74 5.25
CA GLY A 49 -4.78 -4.40 6.66
C GLY A 49 -3.79 -5.15 7.57
N MET A 50 -3.52 -6.43 7.29
CA MET A 50 -2.48 -7.20 7.99
C MET A 50 -1.09 -6.65 7.72
N ALA A 51 -0.78 -6.33 6.46
CA ALA A 51 0.49 -5.71 6.07
C ALA A 51 0.68 -4.37 6.81
N SER A 52 -0.37 -3.53 6.86
CA SER A 52 -0.35 -2.25 7.56
C SER A 52 -0.04 -2.41 9.06
N LYS A 53 -0.69 -3.36 9.75
CA LYS A 53 -0.40 -3.65 11.16
C LYS A 53 1.03 -4.12 11.38
N MET A 54 1.57 -4.94 10.49
CA MET A 54 2.94 -5.43 10.59
C MET A 54 3.98 -4.33 10.30
N THR A 55 3.67 -3.41 9.38
CA THR A 55 4.45 -2.18 9.15
C THR A 55 4.52 -1.31 10.42
N PHE A 56 3.41 -1.23 11.19
CA PHE A 56 3.40 -0.54 12.48
C PHE A 56 4.25 -1.28 13.52
N GLU A 57 4.09 -2.59 13.64
CA GLU A 57 4.83 -3.44 14.57
C GLU A 57 6.35 -3.35 14.38
N LEU A 58 6.79 -3.31 13.12
CA LEU A 58 8.20 -3.16 12.74
C LEU A 58 8.73 -1.73 12.89
N GLY A 59 7.87 -0.76 13.26
CA GLY A 59 8.27 0.63 13.41
C GLY A 59 8.57 1.36 12.09
N LEU A 60 8.20 0.80 10.93
CA LEU A 60 8.51 1.40 9.61
C LEU A 60 7.82 2.76 9.41
N HIS A 61 6.76 3.02 10.15
CA HIS A 61 6.02 4.28 10.20
C HIS A 61 6.74 5.41 10.97
N ARG A 62 7.96 5.18 11.47
CA ARG A 62 8.74 6.14 12.25
C ARG A 62 10.12 6.36 11.65
N LYS A 63 10.57 7.60 11.72
CA LYS A 63 11.93 8.00 11.41
C LYS A 63 12.90 7.42 12.42
N ILE A 64 14.01 6.91 11.93
CA ILE A 64 15.13 6.50 12.79
C ILE A 64 15.80 7.77 13.33
N LYS A 65 15.53 8.08 14.60
CA LYS A 65 16.09 9.27 15.29
C LYS A 65 17.43 9.00 15.96
N ASN A 66 17.77 7.74 16.19
CA ASN A 66 18.99 7.38 16.90
C ASN A 66 20.20 7.38 15.96
N GLN A 67 21.00 8.44 16.02
CA GLN A 67 22.23 8.60 15.24
C GLN A 67 23.29 7.52 15.54
N GLN A 68 23.14 6.76 16.63
CA GLN A 68 24.03 5.64 16.95
C GLN A 68 23.71 4.37 16.15
N ILE A 69 22.51 4.27 15.58
CA ILE A 69 22.15 3.18 14.67
C ILE A 69 22.70 3.55 13.29
N LYS A 70 23.92 3.09 12.98
CA LYS A 70 24.46 3.15 11.62
C LYS A 70 23.70 2.14 10.75
N MET A 71 22.66 2.61 10.09
CA MET A 71 21.94 1.85 9.08
C MET A 71 22.46 2.24 7.68
N ASN A 72 22.63 1.26 6.81
CA ASN A 72 22.94 1.50 5.40
C ASN A 72 21.82 2.36 4.77
N ASP A 73 22.18 3.34 3.95
CA ASP A 73 21.24 4.22 3.27
C ASP A 73 20.26 3.44 2.39
N GLU A 74 20.72 2.38 1.71
CA GLU A 74 19.86 1.46 0.92
C GLU A 74 18.79 0.79 1.80
N VAL A 75 19.17 0.36 3.00
CA VAL A 75 18.23 -0.26 3.95
C VAL A 75 17.24 0.76 4.48
N LYS A 76 17.67 2.02 4.63
CA LYS A 76 16.79 3.10 5.04
C LYS A 76 15.76 3.41 3.96
N GLU A 77 16.20 3.50 2.72
CA GLU A 77 15.35 3.71 1.56
C GLU A 77 14.34 2.58 1.40
N MET A 78 14.78 1.32 1.45
CA MET A 78 13.88 0.15 1.40
C MET A 78 12.81 0.19 2.50
N ARG A 79 13.17 0.63 3.71
CA ARG A 79 12.23 0.74 4.84
C ARG A 79 11.15 1.78 4.57
N ASP A 80 11.55 2.96 4.11
CA ASP A 80 10.66 4.08 3.83
C ASP A 80 9.77 3.74 2.60
N MET A 81 10.33 3.10 1.57
CA MET A 81 9.59 2.57 0.43
C MET A 81 8.55 1.52 0.83
N ALA A 82 8.90 0.58 1.71
CA ALA A 82 7.95 -0.44 2.18
C ALA A 82 6.76 0.19 2.92
N PHE A 83 7.00 1.21 3.74
CA PHE A 83 5.94 1.97 4.39
C PHE A 83 5.05 2.68 3.36
N TRP A 84 5.65 3.47 2.46
CA TRP A 84 4.89 4.25 1.48
C TRP A 84 4.12 3.35 0.49
N GLY A 85 4.69 2.22 0.08
CA GLY A 85 4.00 1.22 -0.73
C GLY A 85 2.77 0.67 -0.01
N CYS A 86 2.89 0.33 1.28
CA CYS A 86 1.75 -0.09 2.09
C CYS A 86 0.70 1.02 2.23
N PHE A 87 1.11 2.26 2.48
CA PHE A 87 0.22 3.41 2.57
C PHE A 87 -0.63 3.57 1.32
N ILE A 88 -0.01 3.46 0.14
CA ILE A 88 -0.73 3.62 -1.11
C ILE A 88 -1.76 2.50 -1.29
N ALA A 89 -1.37 1.23 -1.21
CA ALA A 89 -2.32 0.15 -1.46
C ALA A 89 -3.44 0.12 -0.42
N GLU A 90 -3.13 0.32 0.86
CA GLU A 90 -4.16 0.40 1.89
C GLU A 90 -5.14 1.55 1.60
N THR A 91 -4.65 2.72 1.18
CA THR A 91 -5.50 3.86 0.82
C THR A 91 -6.43 3.54 -0.35
N TRP A 92 -5.89 2.94 -1.42
CA TRP A 92 -6.69 2.53 -2.59
C TRP A 92 -7.69 1.45 -2.23
N VAL A 93 -7.24 0.36 -1.64
CA VAL A 93 -8.08 -0.78 -1.29
C VAL A 93 -9.20 -0.33 -0.36
N SER A 94 -8.89 0.40 0.71
CA SER A 94 -9.92 0.95 1.59
C SER A 94 -10.86 1.91 0.87
N ALA A 95 -10.37 2.75 -0.05
CA ALA A 95 -11.23 3.62 -0.85
C ALA A 95 -12.19 2.85 -1.75
N CYS A 96 -11.67 1.87 -2.48
CA CYS A 96 -12.46 1.00 -3.32
C CYS A 96 -13.54 0.35 -2.44
N TYR A 97 -13.17 -0.39 -1.39
CA TYR A 97 -14.11 -1.07 -0.47
C TYR A 97 -15.05 -0.17 0.32
N GLY A 98 -14.91 1.16 0.19
CA GLY A 98 -15.69 2.11 0.97
C GLY A 98 -15.43 1.99 2.47
N ARG A 99 -14.29 1.39 2.85
CA ARG A 99 -13.88 1.14 4.24
C ARG A 99 -12.91 2.22 4.72
N PRO A 100 -12.83 2.50 6.02
CA PRO A 100 -11.80 3.37 6.57
C PRO A 100 -10.40 2.79 6.29
N SER A 101 -9.42 3.67 6.00
CA SER A 101 -8.01 3.29 5.90
C SER A 101 -7.48 2.87 7.28
N ALA A 102 -6.68 1.80 7.33
CA ALA A 102 -5.97 1.40 8.54
C ALA A 102 -4.81 2.34 8.89
N ILE A 103 -4.24 3.04 7.89
CA ILE A 103 -3.12 3.97 8.08
C ILE A 103 -3.67 5.41 8.14
N ASP A 104 -3.45 6.08 9.28
CA ASP A 104 -3.65 7.51 9.45
C ASP A 104 -2.29 8.20 9.39
N GLU A 105 -2.03 8.92 8.30
CA GLU A 105 -0.73 9.55 8.08
C GLU A 105 -0.35 10.52 9.21
N ALA A 106 -1.34 11.15 9.85
CA ALA A 106 -1.11 12.07 10.97
C ALA A 106 -0.44 11.43 12.19
N THR A 107 -0.45 10.09 12.30
CA THR A 107 0.23 9.36 13.37
C THR A 107 1.60 8.83 12.97
N CYS A 108 2.00 9.02 11.70
CA CYS A 108 3.24 8.54 11.11
C CYS A 108 4.29 9.66 11.03
N ASP A 109 5.57 9.29 11.05
CA ASP A 109 6.73 10.21 11.02
C ASP A 109 7.75 9.61 10.06
N VAL A 110 7.39 9.40 8.79
CA VAL A 110 8.27 8.85 7.75
C VAL A 110 8.62 9.96 6.77
N ASP A 111 9.91 10.09 6.45
CA ASP A 111 10.34 11.07 5.46
C ASP A 111 9.82 10.66 4.07
N LEU A 112 9.39 11.66 3.29
CA LEU A 112 9.13 11.44 1.88
C LEU A 112 10.46 11.49 1.13
N LEU A 113 10.63 10.63 0.12
CA LEU A 113 11.80 10.71 -0.75
C LEU A 113 11.82 12.06 -1.48
N PRO A 114 12.99 12.69 -1.64
CA PRO A 114 13.09 13.97 -2.35
C PRO A 114 12.72 13.78 -3.82
N ILE A 115 12.16 14.82 -4.43
CA ILE A 115 11.90 14.85 -5.88
C ILE A 115 13.22 15.25 -6.56
N PRO A 116 13.81 14.39 -7.42
CA PRO A 116 14.96 14.74 -8.23
C PRO A 116 14.62 15.94 -9.12
N SER A 117 15.55 16.89 -9.22
CA SER A 117 15.38 18.13 -9.99
C SER A 117 16.07 18.08 -11.35
N ASP A 118 16.27 16.89 -11.91
CA ASP A 118 16.95 16.72 -13.19
C ASP A 118 16.11 17.33 -14.33
N PRO A 119 16.67 18.23 -15.16
CA PRO A 119 15.95 18.82 -16.30
C PRO A 119 15.60 17.81 -17.39
N GLU A 120 16.37 16.72 -17.55
CA GLU A 120 16.10 15.65 -18.51
C GLU A 120 16.21 14.27 -17.82
N PRO A 121 15.22 13.91 -16.99
CA PRO A 121 15.30 12.69 -16.21
C PRO A 121 15.24 11.46 -17.12
N ASP A 122 16.10 10.49 -16.86
CA ASP A 122 16.01 9.13 -17.40
C ASP A 122 14.74 8.42 -16.92
N ASP A 123 14.48 7.21 -17.43
CA ASP A 123 13.24 6.49 -17.13
C ASP A 123 13.12 6.08 -15.65
N GLU A 124 14.24 5.78 -14.98
CA GLU A 124 14.28 5.46 -13.55
C GLU A 124 13.95 6.69 -12.70
N THR A 125 14.54 7.84 -13.03
CA THR A 125 14.28 9.11 -12.35
C THR A 125 12.84 9.55 -12.55
N ARG A 126 12.27 9.37 -13.75
CA ARG A 126 10.84 9.63 -14.02
C ARG A 126 9.93 8.74 -13.17
N LEU A 127 10.30 7.48 -13.00
CA LEU A 127 9.59 6.53 -12.16
C LEU A 127 9.65 6.99 -10.70
N HIS A 128 10.82 7.35 -10.18
CA HIS A 128 10.93 7.91 -8.83
C HIS A 128 10.08 9.18 -8.63
N ILE A 129 10.12 10.12 -9.58
CA ILE A 129 9.29 11.34 -9.52
C ILE A 129 7.81 10.98 -9.47
N ALA A 130 7.34 10.10 -10.36
CA ALA A 130 5.94 9.72 -10.41
C ALA A 130 5.49 8.96 -9.15
N TRP A 131 6.37 8.16 -8.51
CA TRP A 131 6.11 7.56 -7.20
C TRP A 131 5.86 8.61 -6.11
N VAL A 132 6.76 9.59 -5.99
CA VAL A 132 6.65 10.65 -4.99
C VAL A 132 5.40 11.50 -5.21
N LEU A 133 5.07 11.81 -6.46
CA LEU A 133 3.83 12.51 -6.83
C LEU A 133 2.59 11.66 -6.50
N HIS A 134 2.63 10.36 -6.73
CA HIS A 134 1.53 9.43 -6.40
C HIS A 134 1.28 9.44 -4.90
N ILE A 135 2.33 9.34 -4.07
CA ILE A 135 2.20 9.44 -2.62
C ILE A 135 1.52 10.76 -2.24
N ASN A 136 2.01 11.89 -2.73
CA ASN A 136 1.45 13.20 -2.42
C ASN A 136 -0.04 13.33 -2.81
N LEU A 137 -0.40 12.84 -3.99
CA LEU A 137 -1.80 12.79 -4.44
C LEU A 137 -2.66 11.98 -3.44
N LEU A 138 -2.16 10.82 -3.00
CA LEU A 138 -2.91 9.95 -2.10
C LEU A 138 -3.02 10.46 -0.67
N ARG A 139 -2.03 11.24 -0.21
CA ARG A 139 -2.13 11.96 1.07
C ARG A 139 -3.32 12.92 1.06
N ILE A 140 -3.45 13.72 0.00
CA ILE A 140 -4.59 14.63 -0.20
C ILE A 140 -5.90 13.83 -0.29
N PHE A 141 -5.91 12.77 -1.11
CA PHE A 141 -7.08 11.90 -1.26
C PHE A 141 -7.53 11.27 0.07
N ALA A 142 -6.60 10.77 0.89
CA ALA A 142 -6.87 10.22 2.21
C ALA A 142 -7.47 11.27 3.15
N GLN A 143 -6.96 12.51 3.13
CA GLN A 143 -7.51 13.62 3.92
C GLN A 143 -8.95 13.96 3.51
N VAL A 144 -9.21 14.11 2.20
CA VAL A 144 -10.56 14.36 1.66
C VAL A 144 -11.50 13.23 2.07
N ARG A 145 -11.08 11.97 1.94
CA ARG A 145 -11.87 10.82 2.38
C ARG A 145 -12.20 10.89 3.87
N LYS A 146 -11.21 11.16 4.73
CA LYS A 146 -11.40 11.29 6.19
C LYS A 146 -12.43 12.36 6.50
N TYR A 147 -12.35 13.52 5.85
CA TYR A 147 -13.34 14.59 5.96
C TYR A 147 -14.74 14.14 5.52
N LEU A 148 -14.87 13.46 4.38
CA LEU A 148 -16.15 12.94 3.90
C LEU A 148 -16.76 11.89 4.84
N TYR A 149 -15.94 11.00 5.44
CA TYR A 149 -16.42 10.06 6.46
C TYR A 149 -16.91 10.79 7.72
N GLY A 150 -16.18 11.81 8.19
CA GLY A 150 -16.59 12.64 9.33
C GLY A 150 -17.92 13.35 9.08
N ARG A 151 -18.11 13.93 7.88
CA ARG A 151 -19.36 14.59 7.47
C ARG A 151 -20.52 13.60 7.30
N ALA A 152 -20.27 12.42 6.74
CA ALA A 152 -21.30 11.40 6.58
C ALA A 152 -21.85 10.87 7.92
N LYS A 153 -21.04 10.89 8.99
CA LYS A 153 -21.47 10.56 10.35
C LYS A 153 -22.47 11.58 10.92
N ILE A 154 -22.35 12.85 10.51
CA ILE A 154 -23.23 13.94 10.91
C ILE A 154 -24.55 13.92 10.12
N ALA A 155 -24.54 13.41 8.89
CA ALA A 155 -25.62 13.61 7.93
C ALA A 155 -26.74 12.55 7.92
N GLY A 156 -26.74 11.54 8.79
CA GLY A 156 -27.88 10.62 9.01
C GLY A 156 -28.45 9.90 7.76
N SER A 157 -28.24 8.59 7.66
CA SER A 157 -29.11 7.63 6.96
C SER A 157 -29.39 7.71 5.45
N ARG A 158 -28.64 8.45 4.61
CA ARG A 158 -28.90 8.46 3.14
C ARG A 158 -27.84 7.77 2.26
N ARG A 159 -27.00 6.91 2.85
CA ARG A 159 -25.73 6.44 2.24
C ARG A 159 -25.75 5.01 1.67
N GLU A 160 -26.63 4.12 2.13
CA GLU A 160 -26.60 2.71 1.72
C GLU A 160 -26.92 2.50 0.23
N GLU A 161 -27.74 3.37 -0.36
CA GLU A 161 -28.10 3.30 -1.79
C GLU A 161 -26.95 3.78 -2.71
N ASN A 162 -26.26 4.87 -2.35
CA ASN A 162 -25.18 5.41 -3.19
C ASN A 162 -23.89 4.57 -3.13
N LEU A 163 -23.60 3.90 -2.01
CA LEU A 163 -22.44 2.99 -1.89
C LEU A 163 -22.59 1.70 -2.70
N LYS A 164 -23.82 1.28 -3.06
CA LYS A 164 -24.06 0.15 -3.98
C LYS A 164 -23.68 0.48 -5.42
N MET A 165 -23.97 1.69 -5.89
CA MET A 165 -23.69 2.11 -7.27
C MET A 165 -22.18 2.17 -7.56
N TYR A 166 -21.39 2.67 -6.59
CA TYR A 166 -19.93 2.66 -6.73
C TYR A 166 -19.33 1.25 -6.67
N LYS A 167 -20.05 0.24 -6.14
CA LYS A 167 -19.57 -1.13 -5.87
C LYS A 167 -19.47 -2.08 -7.05
N GLU A 168 -20.15 -1.81 -8.17
CA GLU A 168 -20.27 -2.81 -9.25
C GLU A 168 -19.62 -2.38 -10.57
N ALA A 169 -19.58 -1.08 -10.91
CA ALA A 169 -19.08 -0.63 -12.21
C ALA A 169 -17.60 -0.17 -12.22
N TYR A 170 -17.15 0.52 -11.16
CA TYR A 170 -15.81 1.10 -11.11
C TYR A 170 -14.71 0.12 -10.69
N TRP A 171 -15.11 -1.02 -10.13
CA TRP A 171 -14.23 -1.93 -9.40
C TRP A 171 -13.32 -2.74 -10.28
N VAL A 172 -13.88 -3.42 -11.27
CA VAL A 172 -13.11 -4.27 -12.16
C VAL A 172 -12.11 -3.43 -12.97
N GLN A 173 -12.49 -2.22 -13.37
CA GLN A 173 -11.66 -1.34 -14.19
C GLN A 173 -10.55 -0.61 -13.41
N LEU A 174 -10.80 -0.15 -12.16
CA LEU A 174 -9.74 0.43 -11.34
C LEU A 174 -8.81 -0.64 -10.78
N GLU A 175 -9.30 -1.83 -10.42
CA GLU A 175 -8.48 -2.91 -9.89
C GLU A 175 -7.45 -3.37 -10.93
N GLU A 176 -7.84 -3.56 -12.18
CA GLU A 176 -6.88 -3.89 -13.26
C GLU A 176 -5.85 -2.77 -13.49
N LYS A 177 -6.27 -1.50 -13.57
CA LYS A 177 -5.35 -0.39 -13.85
C LYS A 177 -4.44 -0.05 -12.68
N CYS A 178 -4.94 -0.08 -11.45
CA CYS A 178 -4.15 0.13 -10.24
C CYS A 178 -3.17 -1.01 -10.02
N ILE A 179 -3.57 -2.28 -10.22
CA ILE A 179 -2.67 -3.44 -10.13
C ILE A 179 -1.62 -3.42 -11.26
N LEU A 180 -1.95 -2.96 -12.47
CA LEU A 180 -0.98 -2.82 -13.55
C LEU A 180 0.04 -1.71 -13.26
N TYR A 181 -0.38 -0.53 -12.79
CA TYR A 181 0.52 0.55 -12.41
C TYR A 181 1.35 0.22 -11.16
N PHE A 182 0.73 -0.37 -10.11
CA PHE A 182 1.44 -0.84 -8.92
C PHE A 182 2.37 -2.00 -9.21
N GLY A 183 1.92 -2.93 -10.05
CA GLY A 183 2.67 -4.08 -10.50
C GLY A 183 3.91 -3.65 -11.25
N GLN A 184 3.84 -2.64 -12.14
CA GLN A 184 5.02 -2.12 -12.83
C GLN A 184 6.05 -1.50 -11.88
N TYR A 185 5.63 -0.69 -10.90
CA TYR A 185 6.53 -0.11 -9.90
C TYR A 185 7.16 -1.14 -8.97
N LEU A 186 6.34 -2.05 -8.43
CA LEU A 186 6.81 -3.06 -7.49
C LEU A 186 7.63 -4.15 -8.20
N PHE A 187 7.32 -4.47 -9.47
CA PHE A 187 8.06 -5.45 -10.27
C PHE A 187 9.43 -4.93 -10.69
N PHE A 188 9.55 -3.67 -11.11
CA PHE A 188 10.86 -3.09 -11.43
C PHE A 188 11.81 -3.13 -10.22
N PHE A 189 11.32 -2.81 -9.02
CA PHE A 189 12.18 -2.75 -7.83
C PHE A 189 12.37 -4.07 -7.07
N ILE A 190 11.43 -5.03 -7.17
CA ILE A 190 11.58 -6.36 -6.52
C ILE A 190 12.42 -7.32 -7.37
N VAL A 191 12.43 -7.17 -8.71
CA VAL A 191 13.16 -8.07 -9.62
C VAL A 191 14.64 -7.70 -9.77
N GLU A 192 15.04 -6.49 -9.37
CA GLU A 192 16.44 -6.06 -9.33
C GLU A 192 17.16 -6.36 -7.99
N ILE A 193 16.55 -7.18 -7.12
CA ILE A 193 17.17 -7.80 -5.93
C ILE A 193 17.56 -9.24 -6.25
#